data_AF-A0A4P7ZW41-F1
#
_entry.id   AF-A0A4P7ZW41-F1
#
_cell.length_a   1.000
_cell.length_b   1.000
_cell.length_c   1.000
_cell.angle_alpha   90.00
_cell.angle_beta   90.00
_cell.angle_gamma   90.00
#
_symmetry.space_group_name_H-M   'P 1'
#
loop_
_entity.id
_entity.type
_entity.pdbx_description
1 polymer ?
#
loop_
_entity_poly.entity_id
_entity_poly.type
_entity_poly.pdbx_seq_one_letter_code
_entity_poly.pdbx_strand_id
1 'polypeptide(L)'
;MAASSDGTPNAADLARYLEQRGELSKPWMLQLLRLTKLKESRDSMDPQEYMDALQEAHADLMRLGEFWKGREQEVFSGRYAPSTVVEPLPGSPEDR
;
A
#
# COMPACT_ATOMS: atom_id res chain seq x y z
N MET A 1 -0.11 -29.56 13.37
CA MET A 1 1.17 -28.89 13.70
C MET A 1 1.89 -28.57 12.40
N ALA A 2 2.08 -27.29 12.11
CA ALA A 2 3.13 -26.81 11.21
C ALA A 2 3.55 -25.47 11.80
N ALA A 3 4.61 -25.48 12.61
CA ALA A 3 5.23 -24.26 13.08
C ALA A 3 5.97 -23.66 11.90
N SER A 4 5.53 -22.49 11.43
CA SER A 4 6.24 -21.69 10.44
C SER A 4 7.63 -21.37 10.99
N SER A 5 8.66 -21.98 10.40
CA SER A 5 10.05 -21.98 10.88
C SER A 5 10.87 -20.78 10.43
N ASP A 6 10.23 -19.70 10.00
CA ASP A 6 10.85 -18.39 9.88
C ASP A 6 10.05 -17.48 10.82
N GLY A 7 10.69 -16.66 11.66
CA GLY A 7 10.02 -15.73 12.58
C GLY A 7 9.13 -14.66 11.91
N THR A 8 8.72 -14.87 10.66
CA THR A 8 7.77 -14.06 9.92
C THR A 8 6.35 -14.54 10.22
N PRO A 9 5.45 -13.69 10.74
CA PRO A 9 4.06 -14.06 10.99
C PRO A 9 3.33 -14.39 9.68
N ASN A 10 2.35 -15.30 9.75
CA ASN A 10 1.41 -15.52 8.66
C ASN A 10 0.52 -14.27 8.45
N ALA A 11 -0.19 -14.19 7.33
CA ALA A 11 -0.99 -13.04 6.95
C ALA A 11 -2.10 -12.73 7.97
N ALA A 12 -2.69 -13.75 8.59
CA ALA A 12 -3.73 -13.58 9.60
C ALA A 12 -3.17 -12.95 10.90
N ASP A 13 -2.00 -13.41 11.35
CA ASP A 13 -1.34 -12.89 12.54
C ASP A 13 -0.78 -11.49 12.30
N LEU A 14 -0.26 -11.23 11.09
CA LEU A 14 0.13 -9.89 10.66
C LEU A 14 -1.07 -8.93 10.62
N ALA A 15 -2.21 -9.36 10.10
CA ALA A 15 -3.42 -8.51 10.03
C ALA A 15 -3.90 -8.13 11.44
N ARG A 16 -3.97 -9.09 12.36
CA ARG A 16 -4.32 -8.86 13.77
C ARG A 16 -3.37 -7.88 14.44
N TYR A 17 -2.07 -8.04 14.20
CA TYR A 17 -1.04 -7.13 14.73
C TYR A 17 -1.23 -5.69 14.23
N LEU A 18 -1.50 -5.51 12.93
CA LEU A 18 -1.73 -4.19 12.33
C LEU A 18 -3.03 -3.55 12.84
N GLU A 19 -4.09 -4.34 12.99
CA GLU A 19 -5.38 -3.89 13.50
C GLU A 19 -5.26 -3.39 14.96
N GLN A 20 -4.60 -4.15 15.83
CA GLN A 20 -4.35 -3.77 17.23
C GLN A 20 -3.60 -2.44 17.37
N ARG A 21 -2.80 -2.08 16.36
CA ARG A 21 -2.01 -0.84 16.34
C ARG A 21 -2.69 0.30 15.57
N GLY A 22 -3.86 0.08 14.96
CA GLY A 22 -4.52 1.08 14.11
C GLY A 22 -3.76 1.38 12.80
N GLU A 23 -2.89 0.47 12.38
CA GLU A 23 -1.99 0.65 11.22
C GLU A 23 -2.60 0.11 9.92
N LEU A 24 -3.74 -0.58 9.99
CA LEU A 24 -4.39 -1.23 8.85
C LEU A 24 -4.84 -0.24 7.76
N SER A 25 -5.03 1.04 8.11
CA SER A 25 -5.39 2.12 7.18
C SER A 25 -4.24 2.57 6.28
N LYS A 26 -3.00 2.18 6.58
CA LYS A 26 -1.81 2.63 5.85
C LYS A 26 -1.63 1.80 4.57
N PRO A 27 -1.60 2.42 3.37
CA PRO A 27 -1.51 1.68 2.11
C PRO A 27 -0.31 0.72 2.01
N TRP A 28 0.84 1.11 2.58
CA TRP A 28 2.02 0.26 2.58
C TRP A 28 1.90 -0.95 3.53
N MET A 29 1.06 -0.88 4.58
CA MET A 29 0.76 -2.01 5.46
C MET A 29 -0.18 -3.01 4.77
N LEU A 30 -1.13 -2.52 3.96
CA LEU A 30 -1.96 -3.37 3.10
C LEU A 30 -1.13 -4.08 2.02
N GLN A 31 -0.13 -3.38 1.47
CA GLN A 31 0.79 -3.97 0.51
C GLN A 31 1.64 -5.09 1.14
N LEU A 32 2.12 -4.90 2.37
CA LEU A 32 2.81 -5.94 3.13
C LEU A 32 1.91 -7.16 3.33
N LEU A 33 0.64 -6.99 3.70
CA LEU A 33 -0.33 -8.08 3.83
C LEU A 33 -0.53 -8.83 2.50
N ARG A 34 -0.65 -8.12 1.38
CA ARG A 34 -0.77 -8.73 0.04
C ARG A 34 0.44 -9.62 -0.28
N LEU A 35 1.66 -9.13 -0.02
CA LEU A 35 2.89 -9.89 -0.24
C LEU A 35 2.97 -11.13 0.65
N THR A 36 2.57 -11.03 1.93
CA THR A 36 2.53 -12.19 2.84
C THR A 36 1.55 -13.25 2.36
N LYS A 37 0.35 -12.86 1.90
CA LYS A 37 -0.62 -13.81 1.33
C LYS A 37 -0.10 -14.48 0.05
N LEU A 38 0.56 -13.73 -0.84
CA LEU A 38 1.19 -14.29 -2.04
C LEU A 38 2.27 -15.31 -1.68
N LYS A 39 3.10 -15.01 -0.68
CA LYS A 39 4.13 -15.94 -0.19
C LYS A 39 3.50 -17.25 0.31
N GLU A 40 2.39 -17.16 1.04
CA GLU A 40 1.66 -18.34 1.55
C GLU A 40 1.03 -19.18 0.44
N SER A 41 0.50 -18.54 -0.61
CA SER A 41 -0.13 -19.24 -1.73
C SER A 41 0.84 -19.67 -2.82
N ARG A 42 2.14 -19.35 -2.71
CA ARG A 42 3.16 -19.65 -3.72
C ARG A 42 3.15 -21.11 -4.16
N ASP A 43 3.05 -22.03 -3.20
CA ASP A 43 3.14 -23.47 -3.48
C ASP A 43 1.83 -24.06 -4.06
N SER A 44 0.73 -23.27 -4.05
CA SER A 44 -0.58 -23.65 -4.59
C SER A 44 -0.99 -22.89 -5.87
N MET A 45 -0.14 -22.00 -6.37
CA MET A 45 -0.40 -21.18 -7.57
C MET A 45 0.48 -21.62 -8.73
N ASP A 46 0.02 -21.34 -9.96
CA ASP A 46 0.89 -21.46 -11.12
C ASP A 46 2.08 -20.49 -10.99
N PRO A 47 3.32 -20.90 -11.35
CA PRO A 47 4.48 -20.03 -11.24
C PRO A 47 4.36 -18.72 -12.03
N GLN A 48 3.72 -18.73 -13.20
CA GLN A 48 3.53 -17.52 -14.00
C GLN A 48 2.53 -16.58 -13.31
N GLU A 49 1.42 -17.12 -12.80
CA GLU A 49 0.43 -16.34 -12.05
C GLU A 49 1.03 -15.71 -10.79
N TYR A 50 1.90 -16.44 -10.07
CA TYR A 50 2.62 -15.90 -8.93
C TYR A 50 3.52 -14.72 -9.31
N MET A 51 4.25 -14.84 -10.43
CA MET A 51 5.14 -13.80 -10.92
C MET A 51 4.38 -12.55 -11.38
N ASP A 52 3.27 -12.73 -12.09
CA ASP A 52 2.41 -11.64 -12.53
C ASP A 52 1.81 -10.90 -11.32
N ALA A 53 1.29 -11.63 -10.33
CA ALA A 53 0.75 -11.05 -9.11
C ALA A 53 1.82 -10.30 -8.28
N LEU A 54 3.06 -10.79 -8.28
CA LEU A 54 4.19 -10.13 -7.64
C LEU A 54 4.57 -8.83 -8.37
N GLN A 55 4.55 -8.84 -9.71
CA GLN A 55 4.84 -7.67 -10.53
C GLN A 55 3.78 -6.58 -10.35
N GLU A 56 2.50 -6.95 -10.28
CA GLU A 56 1.42 -6.02 -9.97
C GLU A 56 1.57 -5.41 -8.57
N ALA A 57 1.82 -6.26 -7.57
CA ALA A 57 2.07 -5.84 -6.20
C ALA A 57 3.24 -4.83 -6.12
N HIS A 58 4.32 -5.07 -6.87
CA HIS A 58 5.44 -4.15 -6.98
C HIS A 58 5.05 -2.84 -7.68
N ALA A 59 4.32 -2.89 -8.80
CA ALA A 59 3.86 -1.70 -9.50
C ALA A 59 2.96 -0.82 -8.62
N ASP A 60 2.07 -1.43 -7.84
CA ASP A 60 1.21 -0.71 -6.89
C ASP A 60 2.01 -0.06 -5.76
N LEU A 61 3.03 -0.76 -5.23
CA LEU A 61 3.96 -0.17 -4.27
C LEU A 61 4.71 1.03 -4.88
N MET A 62 5.13 0.94 -6.15
CA MET A 62 5.80 2.06 -6.84
C MET A 62 4.86 3.24 -7.10
N ARG A 63 3.57 2.99 -7.36
CA ARG A 63 2.55 4.05 -7.43
C ARG A 63 2.37 4.76 -6.09
N LEU A 64 2.60 4.05 -4.98
CA LEU A 64 2.69 4.69 -3.66
C LEU A 64 3.92 5.61 -3.51
N GLY A 65 4.86 5.67 -4.46
CA GLY A 65 6.04 6.53 -4.39
C GLY A 65 5.80 8.01 -4.69
N GLU A 66 4.73 8.36 -5.42
CA GLU A 66 4.41 9.74 -5.81
C GLU A 66 3.08 10.26 -5.21
N PHE A 67 2.15 9.37 -4.81
CA PHE A 67 0.82 9.79 -4.33
C PHE A 67 0.82 10.62 -3.03
N TRP A 68 1.88 10.48 -2.23
CA TRP A 68 2.00 11.19 -0.95
C TRP A 68 2.54 12.60 -1.12
N LYS A 69 3.12 12.94 -2.28
CA LYS A 69 3.61 14.30 -2.55
C LYS A 69 2.44 15.26 -2.59
N GLY A 70 2.41 16.22 -1.67
CA GLY A 70 1.29 17.15 -1.48
C GLY A 70 0.12 16.61 -0.64
N ARG A 71 0.21 15.36 -0.15
CA ARG A 71 -0.76 14.73 0.78
C ARG A 71 -0.07 14.18 2.03
N GLU A 72 1.13 14.66 2.35
CA GLU A 72 1.97 14.15 3.44
C GLU A 72 1.23 14.20 4.78
N GLN A 73 0.55 15.30 5.07
CA GLN A 73 -0.20 15.43 6.33
C GLN A 73 -1.34 14.42 6.44
N GLU A 74 -1.99 14.11 5.33
CA GLU A 74 -3.06 13.12 5.30
C GLU A 74 -2.50 11.71 5.49
N VAL A 75 -1.43 11.39 4.77
CA VAL A 75 -0.86 10.04 4.70
C VAL A 75 -0.04 9.68 5.94
N PHE A 76 0.70 10.63 6.52
CA PHE A 76 1.59 10.37 7.67
C PHE A 76 1.00 10.77 9.02
N SER A 77 0.07 11.73 9.09
CA SER A 77 -0.55 12.17 10.35
C SER A 77 -2.03 11.83 10.48
N GLY A 78 -2.66 11.31 9.41
CA GLY A 78 -4.09 10.98 9.39
C GLY A 78 -5.01 12.20 9.33
N ARG A 79 -4.49 13.40 9.04
CA ARG A 79 -5.29 14.63 8.89
C ARG A 79 -5.40 15.01 7.43
N TYR A 80 -6.60 14.87 6.87
CA TYR A 80 -6.88 15.35 5.51
C TYR A 80 -6.56 16.84 5.37
N ALA A 81 -5.76 17.18 4.35
CA ALA A 81 -5.50 18.54 3.92
C ALA A 81 -5.77 18.61 2.41
N PRO A 82 -6.74 19.41 1.95
CA PRO A 82 -7.02 19.52 0.52
C PRO A 82 -5.83 20.12 -0.22
N SER A 83 -5.62 19.68 -1.47
CA SER A 83 -4.57 20.16 -2.36
C SER A 83 -4.66 21.69 -2.50
N THR A 84 -3.57 22.41 -2.20
CA THR A 84 -3.50 23.87 -2.36
C THR A 84 -3.28 24.30 -3.82
N VAL A 85 -3.25 23.36 -4.76
CA VAL A 85 -3.23 23.65 -6.20
C VAL A 85 -4.60 24.20 -6.58
N VAL A 86 -4.75 25.50 -6.42
CA VAL A 86 -5.81 26.27 -7.06
C VAL A 86 -5.41 26.34 -8.53
N GLU A 87 -6.00 25.49 -9.36
CA GLU A 87 -5.95 25.70 -10.81
C GLU A 87 -6.48 27.13 -11.04
N PRO A 88 -5.71 28.01 -11.71
CA PRO A 88 -6.16 29.38 -11.94
C PRO A 88 -7.50 29.31 -12.67
N LEU A 89 -8.49 30.06 -12.18
CA LEU A 89 -9.79 30.12 -12.81
C LEU A 89 -9.60 30.55 -14.27
N PRO A 90 -10.30 29.92 -15.24
CA PRO A 90 -10.17 30.27 -16.64
C PRO A 90 -10.45 31.78 -16.84
N GLY A 91 -9.47 32.50 -17.39
CA GLY A 91 -9.49 33.97 -17.52
C GLY A 91 -8.58 34.70 -16.53
N SER A 92 -7.58 34.01 -15.97
CA SER A 92 -6.59 34.61 -15.06
C SER A 92 -5.62 35.51 -15.84
N PRO A 93 -4.90 36.45 -15.19
CA PRO A 93 -3.94 37.32 -15.88
C PRO A 93 -2.83 36.57 -16.62
N GLU A 94 -2.56 35.32 -16.20
CA GLU A 94 -1.62 34.39 -16.81
C GLU A 94 -2.13 33.78 -18.13
N ASP A 95 -3.43 33.91 -18.43
CA ASP A 95 -4.07 33.51 -19.69
C ASP A 95 -4.02 34.60 -20.79
N ARG A 96 -3.42 35.78 -20.52
CA ARG A 96 -3.32 36.90 -21.49
C ARG A 96 -1.95 37.01 -22.17
#